data_AF-X1DUQ1-F1
#
_entry.id   AF-X1DUQ1-F1
#
_cell.length_a   1.000
_cell.length_b   1.000
_cell.length_c   1.000
_cell.angle_alpha   90.00
_cell.angle_beta   90.00
_cell.angle_gamma   90.00
#
_symmetry.space_group_name_H-M   'P 1'
#
loop_
_entity.id
_entity.type
_entity.pdbx_description
1 polymer ?
#
loop_
_entity_poly.entity_id
_entity_poly.type
_entity_poly.pdbx_seq_one_letter_code
_entity_poly.pdbx_strand_id
1 'polypeptide(L)' 'MASWLSVVIASFFAALELGISGTYAMGITLKAMVGVHSIIGIGEAVITVAVITFINKIRPDLILTRERSLQ' A
#
# COMPACT_ATOMS: atom_id res chain seq x y z
N MET A 1 0.81 -8.82 -1.18
CA MET A 1 -0.13 -8.75 -0.04
C MET A 1 0.12 -7.50 0.80
N ALA A 2 1.36 -7.27 1.28
CA ALA A 2 1.69 -6.10 2.11
C ALA A 2 1.30 -4.74 1.49
N SER A 3 1.63 -4.51 0.21
CA SER A 3 1.27 -3.27 -0.50
C SER A 3 -0.24 -3.03 -0.58
N TRP A 4 -1.00 -4.05 -0.99
CA TRP A 4 -2.47 -3.95 -1.07
C TRP A 4 -3.09 -3.65 0.29
N LEU A 5 -2.71 -4.41 1.34
CA LEU A 5 -3.22 -4.21 2.69
C LEU A 5 -2.88 -2.83 3.24
N SER A 6 -1.65 -2.35 2.98
CA SER A 6 -1.22 -1.01 3.37
C SER A 6 -2.16 0.07 2.82
N VAL A 7 -2.43 0.04 1.51
CA VAL A 7 -3.30 1.01 0.84
C VAL A 7 -4.73 0.96 1.39
N VAL A 8 -5.29 -0.25 1.55
CA VAL A 8 -6.67 -0.42 2.02
C VAL A 8 -6.83 0.04 3.47
N ILE A 9 -5.92 -0.35 4.35
CA ILE A 9 -5.95 0.06 5.77
C ILE A 9 -5.80 1.57 5.90
N ALA A 10 -4.85 2.18 5.18
CA ALA A 10 -4.67 3.64 5.18
C ALA A 10 -5.94 4.36 4.71
N SER A 11 -6.55 3.88 3.62
CA SER A 11 -7.80 4.45 3.10
C SER A 11 -8.98 4.33 4.07
N PHE A 12 -9.02 3.24 4.85
CA PHE A 12 -10.05 3.03 5.86
C PHE A 12 -9.95 4.06 7.00
N PHE A 13 -8.74 4.27 7.55
CA PHE A 13 -8.55 5.28 8.59
C PHE A 13 -8.83 6.70 8.07
N ALA A 14 -8.39 7.04 6.86
CA ALA A 14 -8.73 8.32 6.24
C ALA A 14 -10.25 8.49 6.05
N ALA A 15 -10.98 7.42 5.71
CA ALA A 15 -12.43 7.45 5.59
C ALA A 15 -13.14 7.69 6.94
N LEU A 16 -12.59 7.13 8.03
CA LEU A 16 -13.08 7.38 9.39
C LEU A 16 -12.87 8.84 9.79
N GLU A 17 -11.69 9.39 9.56
CA GLU A 17 -11.39 10.81 9.84
C GLU A 17 -12.36 11.74 9.11
N LEU A 18 -12.60 11.49 7.82
CA LEU A 18 -13.58 12.25 7.02
C LEU A 18 -15.00 12.11 7.54
N GLY A 19 -15.43 10.90 7.90
CA GLY A 19 -16.77 10.67 8.45
C GLY A 19 -16.96 11.30 9.83
N ILE A 20 -15.94 11.26 10.68
CA ILE A 20 -15.95 11.86 12.03
C ILE A 20 -15.94 13.39 11.95
N SER A 21 -15.30 13.97 10.94
CA SER A 21 -15.30 15.43 10.73
C SER A 21 -16.69 16.04 10.52
N GLY A 22 -17.69 15.22 10.17
CA GLY A 22 -19.04 15.69 9.85
C GLY A 22 -19.19 16.31 8.46
N THR A 23 -18.12 16.40 7.67
CA THR A 23 -18.16 16.97 6.31
C THR A 23 -19.01 16.13 5.35
N TYR A 24 -18.92 14.80 5.47
CA TYR A 24 -19.67 13.85 4.65
C TYR A 24 -20.22 12.71 5.53
N ALA A 25 -21.32 12.09 5.12
CA ALA A 25 -21.88 10.95 5.83
C ALA A 25 -20.91 9.75 5.85
N MET A 26 -20.72 9.13 7.02
CA MET A 26 -19.80 8.01 7.24
C MET A 26 -19.97 6.86 6.22
N GLY A 27 -21.22 6.51 5.90
CA GLY A 27 -21.51 5.45 4.92
C GLY A 27 -21.02 5.78 3.50
N ILE A 28 -20.96 7.07 3.14
CA ILE A 28 -20.47 7.54 1.85
C ILE A 28 -18.94 7.54 1.85
N THR A 29 -18.30 8.08 2.90
CA THR A 29 -16.83 8.15 2.99
C THR A 29 -16.21 6.75 2.97
N LEU A 30 -16.75 5.80 3.74
CA LEU A 30 -16.28 4.42 3.77
C LEU A 30 -16.40 3.73 2.41
N LYS A 31 -17.58 3.80 1.77
CA LYS A 31 -17.81 3.15 0.46
C LYS A 31 -16.92 3.74 -0.63
N ALA A 32 -16.82 5.07 -0.69
CA ALA A 32 -16.02 5.75 -1.70
C ALA A 32 -14.51 5.49 -1.51
N MET A 33 -13.99 5.75 -0.30
CA MET A 33 -12.55 5.65 -0.04
C MET A 33 -12.07 4.22 -0.08
N VAL A 34 -12.68 3.31 0.69
CA VAL A 34 -12.22 1.90 0.72
C VAL A 34 -12.47 1.22 -0.63
N GLY A 35 -13.61 1.51 -1.29
CA GLY A 35 -13.95 0.90 -2.58
C GLY A 35 -12.93 1.25 -3.67
N VAL A 36 -12.67 2.53 -3.88
CA VAL A 36 -11.71 2.98 -4.91
C VAL A 36 -10.29 2.52 -4.55
N HIS A 37 -9.88 2.63 -3.28
CA HIS A 37 -8.54 2.22 -2.86
C HIS A 37 -8.31 0.71 -2.86
N SER A 38 -9.37 -0.10 -2.79
CA SER A 38 -9.26 -1.55 -2.98
C SER A 38 -8.83 -1.91 -4.41
N ILE A 39 -9.31 -1.15 -5.41
CA ILE A 39 -8.91 -1.31 -6.82
C ILE A 39 -7.50 -0.73 -7.03
N ILE A 40 -7.23 0.47 -6.51
CA ILE A 40 -5.90 1.09 -6.59
C ILE A 40 -4.83 0.20 -5.93
N GLY A 41 -5.14 -0.41 -4.79
CA GLY A 41 -4.23 -1.31 -4.09
C GLY A 41 -3.79 -2.50 -4.93
N ILE A 42 -4.60 -2.95 -5.91
CA ILE A 42 -4.22 -4.01 -6.85
C ILE A 42 -3.14 -3.48 -7.80
N GLY A 43 -3.34 -2.27 -8.35
CA GLY A 43 -2.34 -1.60 -9.17
C GLY A 43 -1.03 -1.38 -8.41
N GLU A 44 -1.11 -0.93 -7.16
CA GLU A 44 0.06 -0.75 -6.31
C GLU A 44 0.77 -2.07 -5.99
N ALA A 45 0.02 -3.17 -5.85
CA ALA A 45 0.61 -4.49 -5.69
C ALA A 45 1.41 -4.93 -6.93
N VAL A 46 0.88 -4.67 -8.13
CA VAL A 46 1.61 -4.93 -9.39
C VAL A 46 2.87 -4.07 -9.47
N ILE A 47 2.77 -2.77 -9.19
CA ILE A 47 3.92 -1.84 -9.21
C ILE A 47 4.98 -2.27 -8.19
N THR A 48 4.58 -2.53 -6.95
CA THR A 48 5.49 -2.96 -5.88
C THR A 48 6.23 -4.24 -6.26
N VAL A 49 5.53 -5.25 -6.78
CA VAL A 49 6.16 -6.50 -7.22
C VAL A 49 7.11 -6.24 -8.38
N ALA A 50 6.72 -5.46 -9.38
CA ALA A 50 7.56 -5.13 -10.52
C ALA A 50 8.86 -4.43 -10.09
N VAL A 51 8.76 -3.44 -9.19
CA VAL A 51 9.91 -2.71 -8.66
C VAL A 51 10.82 -3.63 -7.84
N ILE A 52 10.28 -4.42 -6.93
CA ILE A 52 11.07 -5.36 -6.12
C ILE A 52 11.78 -6.38 -7.01
N THR A 53 11.08 -6.98 -7.98
CA THR A 53 11.66 -7.93 -8.93
C THR A 53 12.74 -7.29 -9.80
N PHE A 54 12.53 -6.06 -10.27
CA PHE A 54 13.52 -5.31 -11.04
C PHE A 54 14.78 -5.04 -10.23
N ILE A 55 14.64 -4.52 -9.01
CA ILE A 55 15.78 -4.25 -8.13
C ILE A 55 16.52 -5.56 -7.81
N ASN A 56 15.80 -6.64 -7.48
CA ASN A 56 16.42 -7.94 -7.22
C ASN A 56 17.23 -8.47 -8.40
N LYS A 57 16.81 -8.16 -9.64
CA LYS A 57 17.52 -8.61 -10.85
C LYS A 57 18.75 -7.76 -11.17
N ILE A 58 18.70 -6.45 -10.93
CA ILE A 58 19.77 -5.51 -11.36
C ILE A 58 20.75 -5.20 -10.22
N ARG A 59 20.25 -5.05 -8.99
CA ARG A 59 21.00 -4.68 -7.78
C ARG A 59 20.44 -5.43 -6.55
N PRO A 60 20.60 -6.77 -6.48
CA PRO A 60 20.10 -7.57 -5.35
C PRO A 60 20.71 -7.16 -4.00
N ASP A 61 21.89 -6.53 -4.03
CA ASP A 61 22.56 -5.96 -2.85
C ASP A 61 21.74 -4.89 -2.12
N LEU A 62 20.82 -4.20 -2.82
CA LEU A 62 19.93 -3.21 -2.22
C LEU A 62 18.77 -3.84 -1.44
N ILE A 63 18.45 -5.11 -1.72
CA ILE A 63 17.41 -5.86 -0.99
C ILE A 63 18.03 -6.65 0.17
N LEU A 64 19.23 -7.18 -0.02
CA LEU A 64 19.96 -7.98 0.96
C LEU A 64 21.10 -7.17 1.59
N THR A 65 20.79 -6.27 2.53
CA THR A 65 21.79 -5.38 3.14
C THR A 65 22.70 -6.03 4.21
N ARG A 66 22.72 -7.37 4.41
CA ARG A 66 23.63 -7.97 5.41
C ARG A 66 23.92 -9.47 5.21
N GLU A 67 25.19 -9.78 4.89
CA GLU A 67 26.03 -10.93 5.30
C GLU A 67 27.16 -11.20 4.27
N ARG A 68 28.04 -10.21 4.05
CA ARG A 68 29.36 -10.44 3.42
C ARG A 68 30.45 -9.58 4.04
N SER A 69 30.34 -9.35 5.34
CA SER A 69 31.37 -8.69 6.14
C SER A 69 31.83 -9.54 7.33
N LEU A 70 31.43 -10.82 7.37
CA LEU A 70 31.85 -11.82 8.37
C LEU A 70 32.36 -13.12 7.72
N GLN A 71 32.73 -13.09 6.43
CA GLN A 71 33.53 -14.10 5.74
C GLN A 71 34.70 -13.41 5.06
#